data_AF-A0A060CBR1-F1
#
_entry.id   AF-A0A060CBR1-F1
#
_cell.length_a   1.000
_cell.length_b   1.000
_cell.length_c   1.000
_cell.angle_alpha   90.00
_cell.angle_beta   90.00
_cell.angle_gamma   90.00
#
_symmetry.space_group_name_H-M   'P 1'
#
loop_
_entity.id
_entity.type
_entity.pdbx_description
1 polymer ?
#
loop_
_entity_poly.entity_id
_entity_poly.type
_entity_poly.pdbx_seq_one_letter_code
_entity_poly.pdbx_strand_id
1 'polypeptide(L)'
;MSSRAAQFQNMIKHLSQVSPAVVAQEEQLTAASPFRQQFHLEPKSGFLNDPNGLSYFNGQYHLFYQWTPLAFKDNPKIWHHGWYHLASKDLVHWQDLGPGIESDCQWDKHGT
;
A
#
# COMPACT_ATOMS: atom_id res chain seq x y z
N MET A 1 -23.63 14.22 -4.02
CA MET A 1 -22.17 14.03 -3.82
C MET A 1 -22.01 13.31 -2.49
N SER A 2 -21.31 12.17 -2.42
CA SER A 2 -20.99 11.54 -1.14
C SER A 2 -19.99 12.42 -0.39
N SER A 3 -20.13 12.58 0.92
CA SER A 3 -19.13 13.30 1.71
C SER A 3 -17.80 12.53 1.67
N ARG A 4 -16.66 13.23 1.78
CA ARG A 4 -15.33 12.60 1.88
C ARG A 4 -15.26 11.62 3.07
N ALA A 5 -16.02 11.89 4.13
CA ALA A 5 -16.15 10.99 5.28
C ALA A 5 -16.81 9.64 4.92
N ALA A 6 -17.74 9.61 3.95
CA ALA A 6 -18.39 8.37 3.52
C ALA A 6 -17.41 7.40 2.84
N GLN A 7 -16.29 7.91 2.29
CA GLN A 7 -15.25 7.10 1.65
C GLN A 7 -14.48 6.25 2.67
N PHE A 8 -14.46 6.67 3.94
CA PHE A 8 -13.73 5.99 5.01
C PHE A 8 -14.60 5.10 5.89
N GLN A 9 -15.91 5.01 5.62
CA GLN A 9 -16.85 4.22 6.45
C GLN A 9 -16.50 2.74 6.50
N ASN A 10 -15.81 2.24 5.48
CA ASN A 10 -15.39 0.85 5.40
C ASN A 10 -13.85 0.73 5.39
N MET A 11 -13.17 1.69 6.02
CA MET A 11 -11.73 1.58 6.22
C MET A 11 -11.44 0.44 7.19
N ILE A 12 -10.61 -0.51 6.76
CA ILE A 12 -9.99 -1.49 7.64
C ILE A 12 -8.66 -0.96 8.14
N LYS A 13 -8.33 -1.29 9.39
CA LYS A 13 -7.08 -0.87 10.03
C LYS A 13 -5.90 -1.71 9.59
N HIS A 14 -6.11 -3.02 9.45
CA HIS A 14 -5.08 -3.97 9.07
C HIS A 14 -5.59 -4.95 8.02
N LEU A 15 -4.69 -5.39 7.13
CA LEU A 15 -5.00 -6.44 6.15
C LEU A 15 -5.43 -7.77 6.77
N SER A 16 -5.05 -8.04 8.03
CA SER A 16 -5.49 -9.24 8.77
C SER A 16 -7.01 -9.29 9.01
N GLN A 17 -7.70 -8.17 8.87
CA GLN A 17 -9.16 -8.08 8.95
C GLN A 17 -9.87 -8.53 7.67
N VAL A 18 -9.10 -8.82 6.61
CA VAL A 18 -9.59 -9.29 5.32
C VAL A 18 -9.13 -10.73 5.11
N SER A 19 -9.96 -11.50 4.41
CA SER A 19 -9.59 -12.86 4.02
C SER A 19 -8.27 -12.86 3.24
N PRO A 20 -7.28 -13.68 3.62
CA PRO A 20 -6.03 -13.81 2.86
C PRO A 20 -6.24 -14.16 1.39
N ALA A 21 -7.34 -14.86 1.06
CA ALA A 21 -7.69 -15.18 -0.31
C ALA A 21 -8.00 -13.93 -1.15
N VAL A 22 -8.60 -12.89 -0.55
CA VAL A 22 -8.88 -11.62 -1.24
C VAL A 22 -7.57 -10.89 -1.51
N VAL A 23 -6.68 -10.77 -0.52
CA VAL A 23 -5.36 -10.15 -0.70
C VAL A 23 -4.57 -10.87 -1.79
N ALA A 24 -4.51 -12.21 -1.72
CA ALA A 24 -3.79 -13.02 -2.70
C ALA A 24 -4.37 -12.91 -4.11
N GLN A 25 -5.69 -12.80 -4.25
CA GLN A 25 -6.34 -12.58 -5.54
C GLN A 25 -5.92 -11.24 -6.15
N GLU A 26 -5.86 -10.17 -5.36
CA GLU A 26 -5.44 -8.84 -5.82
C GLU A 26 -3.97 -8.83 -6.29
N GLU A 27 -3.10 -9.49 -5.52
CA GLU A 27 -1.69 -9.65 -5.89
C GLU A 27 -1.54 -10.48 -7.17
N GLN A 28 -2.32 -11.55 -7.32
CA GLN A 28 -2.30 -12.39 -8.52
C GLN A 28 -2.75 -11.64 -9.77
N LEU A 29 -3.82 -10.84 -9.67
CA LEU A 29 -4.31 -10.01 -10.79
C LEU A 29 -3.26 -8.99 -11.21
N THR A 30 -2.62 -8.35 -10.23
CA THR A 30 -1.58 -7.35 -10.48
C THR A 30 -0.35 -7.99 -11.13
N ALA A 31 0.10 -9.15 -10.62
CA ALA A 31 1.23 -9.89 -11.18
C ALA A 31 0.97 -10.42 -12.60
N ALA A 32 -0.29 -10.73 -12.94
CA ALA A 32 -0.69 -11.18 -14.27
C ALA A 32 -0.83 -10.03 -15.30
N SER A 33 -0.71 -8.77 -14.87
CA SER A 33 -0.84 -7.62 -15.75
C SER A 33 0.25 -7.61 -16.83
N PRO A 34 -0.10 -7.50 -18.13
CA PRO A 34 0.90 -7.35 -19.20
C PRO A 34 1.66 -6.02 -19.12
N PHE A 35 1.20 -5.08 -18.29
CA PHE A 35 1.81 -3.77 -18.07
C PHE A 35 2.60 -3.70 -16.76
N ARG A 36 2.82 -4.84 -16.08
CA ARG A 36 3.60 -4.92 -14.85
C ARG A 36 5.02 -4.38 -15.06
N GLN A 37 5.45 -3.47 -14.21
CA GLN A 37 6.81 -2.92 -14.22
C GLN A 37 7.81 -3.99 -13.77
N GLN A 38 8.96 -4.02 -14.45
CA GLN A 38 10.05 -4.96 -14.14
C GLN A 38 11.26 -4.28 -13.50
N PHE A 39 11.30 -2.94 -13.54
CA PHE A 39 12.47 -2.16 -13.11
C PHE A 39 12.14 -1.04 -12.12
N HIS A 40 11.00 -0.38 -12.29
CA HIS A 40 10.54 0.64 -11.35
C HIS A 40 9.71 0.02 -10.23
N LEU A 41 9.62 0.76 -9.11
CA LEU A 41 8.79 0.38 -7.99
C LEU A 41 7.32 0.34 -8.39
N GLU A 42 6.65 -0.74 -7.99
CA GLU A 42 5.22 -0.96 -8.17
C GLU A 42 4.72 -1.79 -6.97
N PRO A 43 3.54 -1.50 -6.39
CA PRO A 43 3.04 -2.24 -5.24
C PRO A 43 2.70 -3.69 -5.64
N LYS A 44 2.61 -4.61 -4.67
CA LYS A 44 2.15 -5.99 -4.96
C LYS A 44 0.72 -6.04 -5.49
N SER A 45 -0.11 -5.09 -5.06
CA SER A 45 -1.47 -4.91 -5.53
C SER A 45 -1.96 -3.48 -5.27
N GLY A 46 -3.08 -3.14 -5.91
CA GLY A 46 -3.80 -1.89 -5.67
C GLY A 46 -3.06 -0.63 -6.14
N PHE A 47 -3.21 0.46 -5.40
CA PHE A 47 -2.65 1.77 -5.75
C PHE A 47 -1.37 2.10 -4.97
N LEU A 48 -0.44 2.71 -5.69
CA LEU A 48 0.73 3.42 -5.17
C LEU A 48 0.60 4.88 -5.60
N ASN A 49 0.77 5.79 -4.63
CA ASN A 49 0.72 7.24 -4.88
C ASN A 49 2.02 7.91 -4.42
N ASP A 50 1.94 8.87 -3.49
CA ASP A 50 3.03 9.76 -3.15
C ASP A 50 4.22 8.99 -2.54
N PRO A 51 5.47 9.29 -2.95
CA PRO A 51 6.65 8.86 -2.21
C PRO A 51 6.73 9.61 -0.88
N ASN A 52 7.05 8.89 0.19
CA ASN A 52 7.18 9.44 1.53
C ASN A 52 8.48 8.95 2.19
N GLY A 53 8.96 9.68 3.21
CA GLY A 53 10.05 9.22 4.07
C GLY A 53 11.37 8.85 3.36
N LEU A 54 11.61 9.35 2.13
CA LEU A 54 12.87 9.09 1.41
C LEU A 54 14.04 9.61 2.24
N SER A 55 14.89 8.71 2.70
CA SER A 55 15.95 9.02 3.65
C SER A 55 17.09 8.01 3.56
N TYR A 56 18.26 8.36 4.12
CA TYR A 56 19.35 7.42 4.33
C TYR A 56 19.53 7.21 5.84
N PHE A 57 19.39 5.96 6.30
CA PHE A 57 19.43 5.59 7.70
C PHE A 57 19.99 4.17 7.87
N ASN A 58 20.77 3.95 8.93
CA ASN A 58 21.36 2.65 9.26
C ASN A 58 22.05 1.93 8.07
N GLY A 59 22.76 2.70 7.25
CA GLY A 59 23.53 2.19 6.12
C GLY A 59 22.72 1.89 4.85
N GLN A 60 21.43 2.26 4.78
CA GLN A 60 20.55 2.01 3.64
C GLN A 60 19.69 3.23 3.30
N TYR A 61 19.30 3.34 2.04
CA TYR A 61 18.21 4.21 1.63
C TYR A 61 16.88 3.56 2.02
N HIS A 62 15.99 4.35 2.58
CA HIS A 62 14.62 3.95 2.88
C HIS A 62 13.67 4.80 2.07
N LEU A 63 12.65 4.17 1.50
CA LEU A 63 11.56 4.83 0.80
C LEU A 63 10.26 4.25 1.32
N PHE A 64 9.34 5.13 1.65
CA PHE A 64 7.96 4.80 1.88
C PHE A 64 7.12 5.28 0.70
N TYR A 65 5.96 4.70 0.49
CA TYR A 65 4.97 5.24 -0.43
C TYR A 65 3.57 5.05 0.12
N GLN A 66 2.66 5.95 -0.22
CA GLN A 66 1.23 5.79 0.04
C GLN A 66 0.71 4.54 -0.66
N TRP A 67 0.14 3.63 0.13
CA TRP A 67 -0.20 2.27 -0.27
C TRP A 67 -1.66 1.97 0.01
N THR A 68 -2.37 1.48 -1.01
CA THR A 68 -3.79 1.07 -0.93
C THR A 68 -3.96 -0.28 -1.63
N PRO A 69 -3.76 -1.42 -0.93
CA PRO A 69 -3.61 -2.76 -1.53
C PRO A 69 -4.88 -3.39 -2.10
N LEU A 70 -6.07 -2.96 -1.66
CA LEU A 70 -7.34 -3.66 -1.91
C LEU A 70 -8.21 -2.97 -2.96
N ALA A 71 -7.58 -2.30 -3.93
CA ALA A 71 -8.23 -1.25 -4.69
C ALA A 71 -8.83 -1.66 -6.04
N PHE A 72 -9.45 -2.84 -6.15
CA PHE A 72 -10.09 -3.29 -7.40
C PHE A 72 -11.59 -3.62 -7.28
N LYS A 73 -12.19 -3.65 -8.47
CA LYS A 73 -13.60 -3.44 -8.85
C LYS A 73 -14.64 -4.30 -8.12
N ASP A 74 -14.23 -5.43 -7.56
CA ASP A 74 -15.15 -6.44 -7.05
C ASP A 74 -15.55 -6.20 -5.58
N ASN A 75 -14.75 -5.43 -4.83
CA ASN A 75 -15.06 -5.03 -3.46
C ASN A 75 -14.78 -3.53 -3.23
N PRO A 76 -15.52 -2.61 -3.88
CA PRO A 76 -15.34 -1.16 -3.73
C PRO A 76 -15.64 -0.63 -2.32
N LYS A 77 -16.00 -1.53 -1.39
CA LYS A 77 -16.29 -1.26 0.00
C LYS A 77 -15.16 -1.66 0.93
N ILE A 78 -14.04 -2.24 0.50
CA ILE A 78 -12.93 -2.52 1.43
C ILE A 78 -11.81 -1.54 1.14
N TRP A 79 -11.55 -0.64 2.09
CA TRP A 79 -10.55 0.40 1.92
C TRP A 79 -9.45 0.24 2.97
N HIS A 80 -8.19 0.26 2.55
CA HIS A 80 -7.06 0.28 3.46
C HIS A 80 -6.03 1.27 2.92
N HIS A 81 -5.44 2.08 3.80
CA HIS A 81 -4.44 3.06 3.43
C HIS A 81 -3.35 3.14 4.50
N GLY A 82 -2.11 3.25 4.05
CA GLY A 82 -0.95 3.38 4.91
C GLY A 82 0.29 3.70 4.10
N TRP A 83 1.45 3.63 4.75
CA TRP A 83 2.76 3.78 4.13
C TRP A 83 3.43 2.41 4.06
N TYR A 84 3.88 2.03 2.88
CA TYR A 84 4.59 0.77 2.65
C TYR A 84 6.08 1.01 2.53
N HIS A 85 6.90 0.18 3.18
CA HIS A 85 8.32 0.43 3.39
C HIS A 85 9.20 -0.42 2.48
N LEU A 86 10.15 0.24 1.84
CA LEU A 86 11.22 -0.37 1.06
C LEU A 86 12.58 0.14 1.56
N ALA A 87 13.60 -0.70 1.46
CA ALA A 87 14.99 -0.31 1.69
C ALA A 87 15.91 -0.73 0.54
N SER A 88 16.96 0.05 0.29
CA SER A 88 17.91 -0.21 -0.79
C SER A 88 19.32 0.23 -0.40
N LYS A 89 20.34 -0.42 -0.96
CA LYS A 89 21.74 0.02 -0.83
C LYS A 89 22.17 0.95 -1.97
N ASP A 90 21.43 0.99 -3.07
CA ASP A 90 21.87 1.60 -4.33
C ASP A 90 20.77 2.38 -5.08
N LEU A 91 19.59 2.55 -4.49
CA LEU A 91 18.39 3.20 -5.06
C LEU A 91 17.79 2.49 -6.30
N VAL A 92 18.29 1.30 -6.65
CA VAL A 92 17.83 0.52 -7.81
C VAL A 92 17.22 -0.81 -7.35
N HIS A 93 17.91 -1.53 -6.47
CA HIS A 93 17.45 -2.81 -5.93
C HIS A 93 16.83 -2.59 -4.57
N TRP A 94 15.53 -2.87 -4.47
CA TRP A 94 14.74 -2.61 -3.26
C TRP A 94 14.34 -3.91 -2.57
N GLN A 95 14.62 -3.98 -1.28
CA GLN A 95 14.10 -4.98 -0.36
C GLN A 95 12.74 -4.53 0.16
N ASP A 96 11.77 -5.43 0.09
CA ASP A 96 10.46 -5.26 0.68
C ASP A 96 10.52 -5.44 2.21
N LEU A 97 10.08 -4.42 2.97
CA LEU A 97 10.00 -4.44 4.42
C LEU A 97 8.56 -4.47 4.96
N GLY A 98 7.54 -4.47 4.08
CA GLY A 98 6.13 -4.56 4.45
C GLY A 98 5.47 -3.23 4.83
N PRO A 99 4.27 -3.28 5.43
CA PRO A 99 3.59 -2.11 5.97
C PRO A 99 4.45 -1.42 7.04
N GLY A 100 4.70 -0.13 6.85
CA GLY A 100 5.50 0.69 7.77
C GLY A 100 4.64 1.50 8.74
N ILE A 101 3.61 2.18 8.24
CA ILE A 101 2.64 2.93 9.04
C ILE A 101 1.25 2.60 8.52
N GLU A 102 0.33 2.22 9.40
CA GLU A 102 -1.06 1.94 9.06
C GLU A 102 -2.00 2.97 9.70
N SER A 103 -3.14 3.24 9.07
CA SER A 103 -4.18 4.14 9.59
C SER A 103 -4.99 3.44 10.72
N ASP A 104 -4.33 3.06 11.81
CA ASP A 104 -4.87 2.14 12.83
C ASP A 104 -5.40 2.82 14.10
N CYS A 105 -5.19 4.12 14.25
CA CYS A 105 -5.52 4.88 15.45
C CYS A 105 -6.52 6.02 15.17
N GLN A 106 -6.93 6.73 16.22
CA GLN A 106 -7.94 7.79 16.07
C GLN A 106 -7.40 9.04 15.34
N TRP A 107 -6.08 9.21 15.32
CA TRP A 107 -5.39 10.39 14.79
C TRP A 107 -5.16 10.28 13.29
N ASP A 108 -5.05 9.07 12.76
CA ASP A 108 -4.78 8.75 11.36
C ASP A 108 -5.93 7.97 10.69
N LYS A 109 -7.09 7.82 11.35
CA LYS A 109 -8.30 7.15 10.82
C LYS A 109 -8.84 7.64 9.46
N HIS A 110 -8.27 8.70 8.91
CA HIS A 110 -8.62 9.28 7.61
C HIS A 110 -7.44 9.30 6.62
N GLY A 111 -6.36 8.60 6.96
CA GLY A 111 -5.11 8.53 6.21
C GLY A 111 -3.92 8.99 7.05
N THR A 112 -2.81 8.28 6.88
CA THR A 112 -1.44 8.63 7.30
C THR A 112 -0.71 9.39 6.22
#